data_AF-Q2B8I0-F1
#
_entry.id   AF-Q2B8I0-F1
#
_cell.length_a   1.000
_cell.length_b   1.000
_cell.length_c   1.000
_cell.angle_alpha   90.00
_cell.angle_beta   90.00
_cell.angle_gamma   90.00
#
_symmetry.space_group_name_H-M   'P 1'
#
loop_
_entity.id
_entity.type
_entity.pdbx_description
1 polymer ?
#
loop_
_entity_poly.entity_id
_entity_poly.type
_entity_poly.pdbx_seq_one_letter_code
_entity_poly.pdbx_strand_id
1 'polypeptide(L)'
;MENFLSTFVFILPGIMTYFWLQAFGLNSPVKHTAPEVSGIAALLWIPITLLTLTVLNIYSKAGPINSVFTVDSTWTVTDFVNATADLKYLSLFLGISAVVSYLFSWFWASKGNLFLQGMVNFVRRKRKIAPLSQSATVWEEFFIKINRSDIDEEENFEEAINEKKALLLVYKIDKKEEFVVGSMTKASRPYEVDKALVLDDTEIWFEALNHYDYPVIRTYVDVKSGVIVKELDSDKGVLKTIVEEQSPSDEI
;
A
#
# COMPACT_ATOMS: atom_id res chain seq x y z
N MET A 1 -26.85 18.83 -24.06
CA MET A 1 -27.03 18.72 -22.60
C MET A 1 -27.17 17.26 -22.19
N GLU A 2 -27.99 16.46 -22.90
CA GLU A 2 -28.11 15.00 -22.70
C GLU A 2 -26.77 14.26 -22.77
N ASN A 3 -25.94 14.54 -23.78
CA ASN A 3 -24.62 13.91 -23.88
C ASN A 3 -23.71 14.22 -22.68
N PHE A 4 -23.79 15.44 -22.12
CA PHE A 4 -22.98 15.83 -20.97
C PHE A 4 -23.45 15.12 -19.69
N LEU A 5 -24.76 15.11 -19.43
CA LEU A 5 -25.34 14.44 -18.27
C LEU A 5 -25.09 12.92 -18.32
N SER A 6 -25.28 12.32 -19.50
CA SER A 6 -24.96 10.92 -19.77
C SER A 6 -23.48 10.65 -19.48
N THR A 7 -22.55 11.38 -20.11
CA THR A 7 -21.10 11.22 -19.86
C THR A 7 -20.75 11.36 -18.37
N PHE A 8 -21.35 12.30 -17.65
CA PHE A 8 -21.11 12.48 -16.22
C PHE A 8 -21.58 11.27 -15.40
N VAL A 9 -22.78 10.76 -15.67
CA VAL A 9 -23.33 9.55 -15.04
C VAL A 9 -22.51 8.30 -15.37
N PHE A 10 -21.99 8.22 -16.59
CA PHE A 10 -21.18 7.10 -17.07
C PHE A 10 -19.72 7.12 -16.59
N ILE A 11 -19.22 8.23 -16.04
CA ILE A 11 -17.81 8.34 -15.65
C ILE A 11 -17.65 8.55 -14.14
N LEU A 12 -18.56 9.29 -13.50
CA LEU A 12 -18.40 9.68 -12.10
C LEU A 12 -18.22 8.48 -11.14
N PRO A 13 -19.02 7.39 -11.21
CA PRO A 13 -18.82 6.25 -10.31
C PRO A 13 -17.43 5.62 -10.44
N GLY A 14 -16.91 5.54 -11.67
CA GLY A 14 -15.57 5.04 -11.95
C GLY A 14 -14.47 5.95 -11.40
N ILE A 15 -14.61 7.27 -11.58
CA ILE A 15 -13.69 8.27 -11.02
C ILE A 15 -13.68 8.21 -9.49
N MET A 16 -14.85 8.13 -8.85
CA MET A 16 -14.94 8.02 -7.39
C MET A 16 -14.24 6.76 -6.88
N THR A 17 -14.44 5.63 -7.55
CA THR A 17 -13.78 4.37 -7.21
C THR A 17 -12.27 4.49 -7.31
N TYR A 18 -11.76 5.11 -8.37
CA TYR A 18 -10.33 5.39 -8.54
C TYR A 18 -9.78 6.24 -7.38
N PHE A 19 -10.45 7.32 -7.00
CA PHE A 19 -10.01 8.15 -5.88
C PHE A 19 -10.07 7.43 -4.53
N TRP A 20 -11.10 6.61 -4.28
CA TRP A 20 -11.15 5.80 -3.06
C TRP A 20 -10.00 4.80 -2.98
N LEU A 21 -9.68 4.11 -4.08
CA LEU A 21 -8.54 3.18 -4.13
C LEU A 21 -7.22 3.89 -3.82
N GLN A 22 -7.01 5.09 -4.37
CA GLN A 22 -5.84 5.92 -4.06
C GLN A 22 -5.80 6.35 -2.59
N ALA A 23 -6.93 6.81 -2.06
CA ALA A 23 -7.06 7.21 -0.66
C ALA A 23 -6.79 6.05 0.30
N PHE A 24 -7.14 4.82 -0.08
CA PHE A 24 -6.81 3.60 0.67
C PHE A 24 -5.39 3.08 0.45
N GLY A 25 -4.54 3.83 -0.26
CA GLY A 25 -3.13 3.50 -0.43
C GLY A 25 -2.81 2.61 -1.63
N LEU A 26 -3.80 2.22 -2.44
CA LEU A 26 -3.56 1.52 -3.72
C LEU A 26 -3.18 2.51 -4.80
N ASN A 27 -1.97 3.06 -4.67
CA ASN A 27 -1.45 4.08 -5.57
C ASN A 27 -0.50 3.47 -6.60
N SER A 28 -0.68 3.85 -7.86
CA SER A 28 0.25 3.47 -8.93
C SER A 28 1.63 4.08 -8.66
N PRO A 29 2.73 3.35 -8.89
CA PRO A 29 4.08 3.91 -8.82
C PRO A 29 4.36 4.95 -9.90
N VAL A 30 3.50 5.06 -10.92
CA VAL A 30 3.61 6.02 -12.02
C VAL A 30 2.41 6.96 -11.99
N LYS A 31 2.67 8.27 -12.16
CA LYS A 31 1.59 9.26 -12.30
C LYS A 31 0.86 9.03 -13.62
N HIS A 32 -0.44 8.82 -13.54
CA HIS A 32 -1.28 8.65 -14.72
C HIS A 32 -1.58 9.99 -15.39
N THR A 33 -1.55 9.99 -16.73
CA THR A 33 -2.02 11.13 -17.52
C THR A 33 -3.56 11.23 -17.48
N ALA A 34 -4.13 12.41 -17.75
CA ALA A 34 -5.59 12.57 -17.72
C ALA A 34 -6.36 11.57 -18.60
N PRO A 35 -5.89 11.22 -19.83
CA PRO A 35 -6.50 10.16 -20.63
C PRO A 35 -6.42 8.77 -19.98
N GLU A 36 -5.32 8.42 -19.33
CA GLU A 36 -5.17 7.14 -18.61
C GLU A 36 -6.13 7.05 -17.42
N VAL A 37 -6.25 8.12 -16.64
CA VAL A 37 -7.22 8.19 -15.53
C VAL A 37 -8.64 8.01 -16.05
N SER A 38 -8.98 8.64 -17.17
CA SER A 38 -10.29 8.51 -17.81
C SER A 38 -10.54 7.07 -18.28
N GLY A 39 -9.53 6.42 -18.87
CA GLY A 39 -9.60 5.02 -19.28
C GLY A 39 -9.78 4.06 -18.09
N ILE A 40 -9.05 4.28 -17.00
CA ILE A 40 -9.20 3.50 -15.76
C ILE A 40 -10.59 3.71 -15.15
N ALA A 41 -11.07 4.95 -15.10
CA ALA A 41 -12.41 5.27 -14.61
C ALA A 41 -13.49 4.56 -15.45
N ALA A 42 -13.35 4.52 -16.78
CA ALA A 42 -14.30 3.82 -17.65
C ALA A 42 -14.31 2.30 -17.38
N LEU A 43 -13.16 1.68 -17.10
CA LEU A 43 -13.09 0.26 -16.73
C LEU A 43 -13.73 -0.02 -15.37
N LEU A 44 -13.48 0.85 -14.39
CA LEU A 44 -14.04 0.74 -13.04
C LEU A 44 -15.54 1.07 -13.01
N TRP A 45 -16.03 1.85 -13.97
CA TRP A 45 -17.45 2.21 -14.03
C TRP A 45 -18.35 0.98 -14.20
N ILE A 46 -17.96 0.00 -15.01
CA ILE A 46 -18.77 -1.20 -15.29
C ILE A 46 -19.13 -1.97 -14.00
N PRO A 47 -18.17 -2.47 -13.19
CA PRO A 47 -18.48 -3.24 -12.00
C PRO A 47 -19.28 -2.43 -10.98
N ILE A 48 -18.99 -1.13 -10.85
CA ILE A 48 -19.65 -0.26 -9.87
C ILE A 48 -21.08 0.02 -10.26
N THR A 49 -21.34 0.31 -11.53
CA THR A 49 -22.70 0.54 -12.03
C THR A 49 -23.52 -0.73 -11.94
N LEU A 50 -22.95 -1.88 -12.30
CA LEU A 50 -23.63 -3.17 -12.16
C LEU A 50 -24.04 -3.45 -10.70
N LEU A 51 -23.14 -3.22 -9.75
CA LEU A 51 -23.44 -3.37 -8.31
C LEU A 51 -24.49 -2.36 -7.85
N THR A 52 -24.38 -1.10 -8.28
CA THR A 52 -25.34 -0.04 -7.95
C THR A 52 -26.73 -0.36 -8.46
N LEU A 53 -26.85 -0.80 -9.72
CA LEU A 53 -28.12 -1.24 -10.31
C LEU A 53 -28.67 -2.47 -9.60
N THR A 54 -27.81 -3.40 -9.18
CA THR A 54 -28.23 -4.56 -8.39
C THR A 54 -28.87 -4.12 -7.06
N VAL A 55 -28.23 -3.18 -6.34
CA VAL A 55 -28.77 -2.62 -5.10
C VAL A 55 -30.10 -1.91 -5.34
N LEU A 56 -30.18 -1.09 -6.38
CA LEU A 56 -31.41 -0.35 -6.75
C LEU A 56 -32.56 -1.30 -7.13
N ASN A 57 -32.28 -2.36 -7.88
CA ASN A 57 -33.29 -3.34 -8.27
C ASN A 57 -33.77 -4.18 -7.08
N ILE A 58 -32.89 -4.47 -6.12
CA ILE A 58 -33.30 -5.09 -4.84
C ILE A 58 -34.19 -4.13 -4.05
N TYR A 59 -33.84 -2.85 -3.97
CA TYR A 59 -34.63 -1.82 -3.31
C TYR A 59 -36.02 -1.65 -3.95
N SER A 60 -36.09 -1.63 -5.28
CA SER A 60 -37.35 -1.59 -6.04
C SER A 60 -38.27 -2.78 -5.68
N LYS A 61 -37.72 -3.99 -5.61
CA LYS A 61 -38.47 -5.21 -5.26
C LYS A 61 -38.88 -5.30 -3.80
N ALA A 62 -38.06 -4.80 -2.88
CA ALA A 62 -38.32 -4.85 -1.43
C ALA A 62 -39.45 -3.89 -1.00
N GLY A 63 -39.90 -3.02 -1.90
CA GLY A 63 -40.85 -1.95 -1.62
C GLY A 63 -40.09 -0.71 -1.11
N PRO A 64 -40.21 0.44 -1.80
CA PRO A 64 -39.50 1.64 -1.38
C PRO A 64 -39.98 2.08 0.00
N ILE A 65 -39.03 2.38 0.89
CA ILE A 65 -39.28 2.79 2.28
C ILE A 65 -40.12 4.09 2.33
N ASN A 66 -40.02 4.95 1.32
CA ASN A 66 -40.76 6.20 1.19
C ASN A 66 -41.28 6.38 -0.25
N SER A 67 -42.49 6.95 -0.40
CA SER A 67 -43.12 7.22 -1.70
C SER A 67 -42.39 8.23 -2.60
N VAL A 68 -41.38 8.91 -2.06
CA VAL A 68 -40.60 9.94 -2.77
C VAL A 68 -39.55 9.33 -3.72
N PHE A 69 -39.02 8.15 -3.39
CA PHE A 69 -37.95 7.48 -4.13
C PHE A 69 -38.42 6.12 -4.67
N THR A 70 -39.51 6.10 -5.41
CA THR A 70 -39.93 4.92 -6.17
C THR A 70 -39.04 4.75 -7.38
N VAL A 71 -38.52 3.54 -7.59
CA VAL A 71 -37.61 3.22 -8.70
C VAL A 71 -38.12 2.00 -9.42
N ASP A 72 -38.21 2.08 -10.75
CA ASP A 72 -38.49 0.93 -11.60
C ASP A 72 -37.24 0.07 -11.79
N SER A 73 -37.44 -1.23 -11.99
CA SER A 73 -36.32 -2.15 -12.21
C SER A 73 -35.64 -1.85 -13.55
N THR A 74 -34.36 -1.52 -13.50
CA THR A 74 -33.54 -1.17 -14.68
C THR A 74 -32.42 -2.18 -14.85
N TRP A 75 -32.41 -2.91 -15.98
CA TRP A 75 -31.36 -3.89 -16.31
C TRP A 75 -30.70 -3.66 -17.67
N THR A 76 -31.37 -2.98 -18.60
CA THR A 76 -30.78 -2.67 -19.90
C THR A 76 -30.16 -1.26 -19.91
N VAL A 77 -29.23 -1.02 -20.83
CA VAL A 77 -28.63 0.31 -21.02
C VAL A 77 -29.70 1.32 -21.40
N THR A 78 -30.67 0.94 -22.22
CA THR A 78 -31.78 1.81 -22.63
C THR A 78 -32.65 2.20 -21.44
N ASP A 79 -33.02 1.23 -20.60
CA ASP A 79 -33.83 1.50 -19.39
C ASP A 79 -33.08 2.40 -18.42
N PHE A 80 -31.77 2.18 -18.28
CA PHE A 80 -30.91 3.00 -17.44
C PHE A 80 -30.82 4.46 -17.94
N VAL A 81 -30.61 4.65 -19.24
CA VAL A 81 -30.58 6.01 -19.84
C VAL A 81 -31.93 6.71 -19.66
N ASN A 82 -33.03 5.99 -19.85
CA ASN A 82 -34.37 6.55 -19.64
C ASN A 82 -34.64 6.88 -18.16
N ALA A 83 -34.24 6.02 -17.23
CA ALA A 83 -34.43 6.23 -15.80
C ALA A 83 -33.58 7.40 -15.28
N THR A 84 -32.37 7.56 -15.78
CA THR A 84 -31.48 8.69 -15.40
C THR A 84 -31.94 10.04 -15.93
N ALA A 85 -32.93 10.08 -16.83
CA ALA A 85 -33.61 11.33 -17.20
C ALA A 85 -34.49 11.89 -16.06
N ASP A 86 -34.95 11.05 -15.12
CA ASP A 86 -35.60 11.51 -13.90
C ASP A 86 -34.54 11.94 -12.86
N LEU A 87 -34.60 13.20 -12.45
CA LEU A 87 -33.72 13.77 -11.44
C LEU A 87 -33.76 13.02 -10.10
N LYS A 88 -34.91 12.41 -9.74
CA LYS A 88 -35.04 11.63 -8.50
C LYS A 88 -34.24 10.34 -8.58
N TYR A 89 -34.43 9.58 -9.66
CA TYR A 89 -33.67 8.36 -9.92
C TYR A 89 -32.19 8.68 -10.04
N LEU A 90 -31.82 9.72 -10.78
CA LEU A 90 -30.44 10.16 -10.94
C LEU A 90 -29.79 10.48 -9.58
N SER A 91 -30.45 11.25 -8.73
CA SER A 91 -29.92 11.62 -7.41
C SER A 91 -29.71 10.39 -6.53
N LEU A 92 -30.67 9.46 -6.52
CA LEU A 92 -30.58 8.22 -5.77
C LEU A 92 -29.47 7.31 -6.31
N PHE A 93 -29.36 7.18 -7.64
CA PHE A 93 -28.32 6.42 -8.30
C PHE A 93 -26.93 6.97 -7.93
N LEU A 94 -26.73 8.29 -8.02
CA LEU A 94 -25.47 8.90 -7.65
C LEU A 94 -25.13 8.66 -6.17
N GLY A 95 -26.10 8.83 -5.27
CA GLY A 95 -25.92 8.59 -3.83
C GLY A 95 -25.53 7.13 -3.53
N ILE A 96 -26.24 6.15 -4.10
CA ILE A 96 -25.94 4.74 -3.90
C ILE A 96 -24.60 4.37 -4.57
N SER A 97 -24.31 4.90 -5.76
CA SER A 97 -23.04 4.64 -6.45
C SER A 97 -21.84 5.15 -5.64
N ALA A 98 -21.98 6.25 -4.90
CA ALA A 98 -20.94 6.74 -4.01
C ALA A 98 -20.67 5.76 -2.85
N VAL A 99 -21.73 5.21 -2.24
CA VAL A 99 -21.61 4.21 -1.18
C VAL A 99 -21.04 2.90 -1.71
N VAL A 100 -21.55 2.41 -2.85
CA VAL A 100 -21.10 1.17 -3.49
C VAL A 100 -19.64 1.27 -3.92
N SER A 101 -19.23 2.38 -4.52
CA SER A 101 -17.82 2.61 -4.89
C SER A 101 -16.90 2.61 -3.67
N TYR A 102 -17.29 3.25 -2.57
CA TYR A 102 -16.53 3.20 -1.33
C TYR A 102 -16.38 1.76 -0.80
N LEU A 103 -17.50 1.02 -0.67
CA LEU A 103 -17.48 -0.35 -0.14
C LEU A 103 -16.69 -1.31 -1.05
N PHE A 104 -16.85 -1.17 -2.36
CA PHE A 104 -16.08 -1.93 -3.34
C PHE A 104 -14.59 -1.65 -3.21
N SER A 105 -14.19 -0.38 -3.16
CA SER A 105 -12.79 0.01 -2.99
C SER A 105 -12.22 -0.45 -1.66
N TRP A 106 -13.00 -0.40 -0.58
CA TRP A 106 -12.58 -0.89 0.74
C TRP A 106 -12.32 -2.40 0.72
N PHE A 107 -13.25 -3.18 0.17
CA PHE A 107 -13.08 -4.62 0.00
C PHE A 107 -11.87 -4.94 -0.87
N TRP A 108 -11.70 -4.20 -1.97
CA TRP A 108 -10.59 -4.41 -2.89
C TRP A 108 -9.23 -4.08 -2.27
N ALA A 109 -9.13 -2.97 -1.54
CA ALA A 109 -7.94 -2.56 -0.82
C ALA A 109 -7.57 -3.53 0.31
N SER A 110 -8.58 -4.03 1.03
CA SER A 110 -8.34 -4.96 2.15
C SER A 110 -7.99 -6.38 1.69
N LYS A 111 -8.69 -6.93 0.70
CA LYS A 111 -8.58 -8.36 0.33
C LYS A 111 -8.34 -8.60 -1.15
N GLY A 112 -9.03 -7.88 -2.02
CA GLY A 112 -9.01 -8.12 -3.46
C GLY A 112 -7.61 -8.04 -4.07
N ASN A 113 -6.87 -6.97 -3.75
CA ASN A 113 -5.51 -6.76 -4.26
C ASN A 113 -4.54 -7.86 -3.77
N LEU A 114 -4.58 -8.20 -2.48
CA LEU A 114 -3.72 -9.25 -1.91
C LEU A 114 -4.00 -10.62 -2.54
N PHE A 115 -5.27 -10.94 -2.79
CA PHE A 115 -5.66 -12.17 -3.45
C PHE A 115 -5.09 -12.26 -4.87
N LEU A 116 -5.25 -11.19 -5.67
CA LEU A 116 -4.76 -11.16 -7.05
C LEU A 116 -3.23 -11.22 -7.11
N GLN A 117 -2.54 -10.50 -6.23
CA GLN A 117 -1.08 -10.61 -6.08
C GLN A 117 -0.64 -12.03 -5.69
N GLY A 118 -1.38 -12.69 -4.79
CA GLY A 118 -1.14 -14.07 -4.39
C GLY A 118 -1.22 -15.05 -5.57
N MET A 119 -2.23 -14.88 -6.43
CA MET A 119 -2.36 -15.67 -7.66
C MET A 119 -1.20 -15.42 -8.63
N VAL A 120 -0.81 -14.17 -8.85
CA VAL A 120 0.34 -13.83 -9.71
C VAL A 120 1.62 -14.45 -9.15
N ASN A 121 1.87 -14.32 -7.85
CA ASN A 121 3.04 -14.88 -7.19
C ASN A 121 3.05 -16.41 -7.20
N PHE A 122 1.89 -17.07 -7.15
CA PHE A 122 1.78 -18.50 -7.33
C PHE A 122 2.27 -18.94 -8.73
N VAL A 123 1.83 -18.25 -9.79
CA VAL A 123 2.29 -18.53 -11.16
C VAL A 123 3.79 -18.25 -11.31
N ARG A 124 4.29 -17.14 -10.76
CA ARG A 124 5.72 -16.78 -10.80
C ARG A 124 6.59 -17.84 -10.11
N ARG A 125 6.20 -18.29 -8.91
CA ARG A 125 6.91 -19.37 -8.19
C ARG A 125 6.92 -20.67 -8.98
N LYS A 126 5.80 -21.07 -9.60
CA LYS A 126 5.76 -22.24 -10.50
C LYS A 126 6.73 -22.11 -11.66
N ARG A 127 6.94 -20.89 -12.17
CA ARG A 127 7.92 -20.59 -13.23
C ARG A 127 9.34 -20.36 -12.71
N LYS A 128 9.62 -20.54 -11.42
CA LYS A 128 10.92 -20.25 -10.77
C LYS A 128 11.36 -18.78 -10.94
N ILE A 129 10.41 -17.86 -10.98
CA ILE A 129 10.63 -16.42 -11.02
C ILE A 129 10.37 -15.85 -9.61
N ALA A 130 11.18 -14.90 -9.17
CA ALA A 130 11.02 -14.23 -7.87
C ALA A 130 9.61 -13.60 -7.72
N PRO A 131 8.97 -13.68 -6.55
CA PRO A 131 7.67 -13.07 -6.31
C PRO A 131 7.75 -11.54 -6.40
N LEU A 132 6.61 -10.91 -6.70
CA LEU A 132 6.43 -9.46 -6.60
C LEU A 132 6.30 -9.04 -5.13
N SER A 133 6.73 -7.82 -4.83
CA SER A 133 6.51 -7.15 -3.55
C SER A 133 5.02 -7.07 -3.25
N GLN A 134 4.65 -7.15 -1.97
CA GLN A 134 3.25 -6.96 -1.57
C GLN A 134 2.85 -5.47 -1.58
N SER A 135 3.80 -4.60 -1.30
CA SER A 135 3.63 -3.15 -1.32
C SER A 135 3.87 -2.57 -2.73
N ALA A 136 3.46 -1.31 -2.95
CA ALA A 136 3.62 -0.64 -4.24
C ALA A 136 5.10 -0.44 -4.61
N THR A 137 5.97 -0.35 -3.59
CA THR A 137 7.42 -0.27 -3.77
C THR A 137 8.16 -1.15 -2.77
N VAL A 138 9.37 -1.58 -3.12
CA VAL A 138 10.28 -2.29 -2.19
C VAL A 138 10.65 -1.40 -1.00
N TRP A 139 10.72 -0.07 -1.22
CA TRP A 139 10.92 0.92 -0.15
C TRP A 139 9.82 0.84 0.90
N GLU A 140 8.56 0.84 0.46
CA GLU A 140 7.41 0.73 1.35
C GLU A 140 7.38 -0.62 2.09
N GLU A 141 7.73 -1.71 1.42
CA GLU A 141 7.78 -3.04 2.04
C GLU A 141 8.87 -3.18 3.11
N PHE A 142 10.01 -2.51 2.92
CA PHE A 142 11.12 -2.57 3.87
C PHE A 142 10.93 -1.60 5.05
N PHE A 143 10.77 -0.31 4.76
CA PHE A 143 10.80 0.76 5.77
C PHE A 143 9.45 1.02 6.42
N ILE A 144 8.37 1.03 5.63
CA ILE A 144 7.07 1.57 6.08
C ILE A 144 6.14 0.48 6.58
N LYS A 145 6.09 -0.68 5.90
CA LYS A 145 5.21 -1.76 6.29
C LYS A 145 5.67 -2.34 7.63
N ILE A 146 4.76 -2.31 8.60
CA ILE A 146 4.93 -2.99 9.88
C ILE A 146 4.66 -4.47 9.61
N ASN A 147 5.63 -5.33 9.86
CA ASN A 147 5.40 -6.76 9.83
C ASN A 147 4.52 -7.09 11.04
N ARG A 148 3.32 -7.62 10.80
CA ARG A 148 2.41 -8.04 11.89
C ARG A 148 2.98 -9.13 12.80
N SER A 149 4.06 -9.78 12.40
CA SER A 149 4.81 -10.71 13.27
C SER A 149 5.52 -10.02 14.42
N ASP A 150 5.69 -8.71 14.35
CA ASP A 150 6.44 -7.90 15.31
C ASP A 150 5.48 -7.13 16.26
N ILE A 151 4.17 -7.37 16.13
CA ILE A 151 3.13 -6.87 17.04
C ILE A 151 2.71 -8.07 17.89
N ASP A 152 3.32 -8.22 19.06
CA ASP A 152 2.76 -9.07 20.09
C ASP A 152 1.31 -8.63 20.34
N GLU A 153 0.38 -9.59 20.46
CA GLU A 153 -1.08 -9.37 20.43
C GLU A 153 -1.62 -8.43 21.55
N GLU A 154 -0.75 -7.90 22.43
CA GLU A 154 -1.10 -7.02 23.55
C GLU A 154 -0.74 -5.54 23.34
N GLU A 155 0.08 -5.16 22.36
CA GLU A 155 0.39 -3.74 22.14
C GLU A 155 -0.73 -3.03 21.35
N ASN A 156 -1.16 -1.87 21.86
CA ASN A 156 -2.12 -1.01 21.18
C ASN A 156 -1.62 -0.73 19.76
N PHE A 157 -2.46 -1.00 18.77
CA PHE A 157 -2.17 -0.76 17.35
C PHE A 157 -1.70 0.67 17.07
N GLU A 158 -2.09 1.66 17.90
CA GLU A 158 -1.63 3.05 17.83
C GLU A 158 -0.20 3.28 18.36
N GLU A 159 0.26 2.49 19.34
CA GLU A 159 1.64 2.53 19.87
C GLU A 159 2.61 1.86 18.88
N ALA A 160 2.23 0.69 18.35
CA ALA A 160 3.03 -0.04 17.35
C ALA A 160 3.24 0.75 16.04
N ILE A 161 2.30 1.64 15.67
CA ILE A 161 2.46 2.53 14.50
C ILE A 161 3.47 3.65 14.77
N ASN A 162 3.55 4.15 16.01
CA ASN A 162 4.47 5.22 16.39
C ASN A 162 5.87 4.71 16.71
N GLU A 163 6.04 3.42 17.00
CA GLU A 163 7.29 2.87 17.52
C GLU A 163 7.94 1.79 16.67
N LYS A 164 7.84 1.84 15.33
CA LYS A 164 8.76 1.03 14.51
C LYS A 164 10.18 1.61 14.59
N LYS A 165 10.85 1.41 15.72
CA LYS A 165 12.26 1.74 15.97
C LYS A 165 13.13 0.66 15.34
N ALA A 166 13.15 0.60 14.02
CA ALA A 166 14.07 -0.28 13.31
C ALA A 166 15.50 0.25 13.47
N LEU A 167 16.41 -0.56 14.01
CA LEU A 167 17.83 -0.24 14.03
C LEU A 167 18.41 -0.48 12.63
N LEU A 168 18.86 0.59 11.99
CA LEU A 168 19.35 0.53 10.61
C LEU A 168 20.84 0.78 10.54
N LEU A 169 21.55 -0.04 9.78
CA LEU A 169 22.94 0.16 9.39
C LEU A 169 23.00 0.43 7.88
N VAL A 170 23.47 1.61 7.50
CA VAL A 170 23.49 2.15 6.14
C VAL A 170 24.94 2.33 5.68
N TYR A 171 25.29 1.80 4.52
CA TYR A 171 26.62 1.95 3.94
C TYR A 171 26.59 1.86 2.41
N LYS A 172 27.69 2.25 1.76
CA LYS A 172 27.85 2.13 0.31
C LYS A 172 28.49 0.79 -0.06
N ILE A 173 28.09 0.20 -1.18
CA ILE A 173 28.52 -1.15 -1.60
C ILE A 173 30.04 -1.27 -1.75
N ASP A 174 30.71 -0.19 -2.14
CA ASP A 174 32.15 -0.07 -2.31
C ASP A 174 32.88 0.31 -1.02
N LYS A 175 32.17 0.75 0.02
CA LYS A 175 32.74 1.24 1.27
C LYS A 175 31.97 0.72 2.48
N LYS A 176 32.32 -0.50 2.92
CA LYS A 176 31.68 -1.14 4.08
C LYS A 176 32.12 -0.54 5.42
N GLU A 177 33.34 0.00 5.48
CA GLU A 177 33.93 0.62 6.66
C GLU A 177 33.29 2.00 6.96
N GLU A 178 32.79 2.68 5.93
CA GLU A 178 32.07 3.96 6.07
C GLU A 178 30.57 3.68 6.17
N PHE A 179 30.06 3.56 7.40
CA PHE A 179 28.65 3.32 7.66
C PHE A 179 28.05 4.32 8.65
N VAL A 180 26.74 4.46 8.59
CA VAL A 180 25.93 5.18 9.57
C VAL A 180 24.98 4.17 10.18
N VAL A 181 24.82 4.20 11.50
CA VAL A 181 23.86 3.37 12.22
C VAL A 181 22.94 4.27 13.04
N GLY A 182 21.68 3.89 13.22
CA GLY A 182 20.79 4.52 14.19
C GLY A 182 19.37 3.96 14.16
N SER A 183 18.56 4.39 15.12
CA SER A 183 17.14 4.02 15.20
C SER A 183 16.34 4.86 14.21
N MET A 184 15.67 4.22 13.26
CA MET A 184 14.82 4.91 12.31
C MET A 184 13.56 5.45 13.01
N THR A 185 13.32 6.76 12.88
CA THR A 185 12.09 7.39 13.38
C THR A 185 11.18 7.87 12.26
N LYS A 186 11.75 8.21 11.09
CA LYS A 186 10.98 8.63 9.91
C LYS A 186 11.62 8.11 8.63
N ALA A 187 10.76 7.77 7.67
CA ALA A 187 11.16 7.44 6.31
C ALA A 187 10.37 8.27 5.31
N SER A 188 11.00 8.65 4.19
CA SER A 188 10.34 9.28 3.06
C SER A 188 9.13 8.48 2.57
N ARG A 189 8.11 9.18 2.10
CA ARG A 189 6.93 8.52 1.49
C ARG A 189 7.34 7.72 0.25
N PRO A 190 6.60 6.64 -0.11
CA PRO A 190 6.93 5.80 -1.27
C PRO A 190 7.07 6.57 -2.59
N TYR A 191 6.39 7.71 -2.74
CA TYR A 191 6.35 8.49 -3.98
C TYR A 191 7.21 9.77 -3.97
N GLU A 192 7.95 10.05 -2.90
CA GLU A 192 8.92 11.15 -2.90
C GLU A 192 10.08 10.84 -3.86
N VAL A 193 10.55 11.84 -4.61
CA VAL A 193 11.62 11.67 -5.60
C VAL A 193 12.94 11.34 -4.91
N ASP A 194 13.24 12.11 -3.86
CA ASP A 194 14.40 11.89 -3.01
C ASP A 194 13.98 11.05 -1.81
N LYS A 195 14.72 9.96 -1.58
CA LYS A 195 14.50 9.08 -0.43
C LYS A 195 15.45 9.48 0.68
N ALA A 196 14.88 9.75 1.85
CA ALA A 196 15.62 10.06 3.06
C ALA A 196 15.10 9.24 4.24
N LEU A 197 15.97 9.09 5.23
CA LEU A 197 15.69 8.48 6.53
C LEU A 197 16.12 9.46 7.62
N VAL A 198 15.36 9.52 8.70
CA VAL A 198 15.79 10.17 9.94
C VAL A 198 16.20 9.06 10.89
N LEU A 199 17.46 9.10 11.32
CA LEU A 199 18.05 8.18 12.28
C LEU A 199 18.37 8.93 13.56
N ASP A 200 17.87 8.42 14.68
CA ASP A 200 18.17 8.92 16.02
C ASP A 200 19.23 8.02 16.70
N ASP A 201 19.82 8.52 17.79
CA ASP A 201 20.78 7.80 18.63
C ASP A 201 22.00 7.24 17.88
N THR A 202 22.41 7.90 16.80
CA THR A 202 23.45 7.38 15.89
C THR A 202 24.79 7.15 16.58
N GLU A 203 25.17 8.03 17.51
CA GLU A 203 26.43 7.92 18.27
C GLU A 203 26.40 6.73 19.24
N ILE A 204 25.28 6.55 19.95
CA ILE A 204 25.07 5.46 20.91
C ILE A 204 25.15 4.12 20.20
N TRP A 205 24.45 3.99 19.07
CA TRP A 205 24.45 2.75 18.30
C TRP A 205 25.79 2.48 17.61
N PHE A 206 26.52 3.52 17.23
CA PHE A 206 27.86 3.38 16.67
C PHE A 206 28.82 2.81 17.72
N GLU A 207 28.77 3.31 18.96
CA GLU A 207 29.53 2.76 20.07
C GLU A 207 29.10 1.32 20.39
N ALA A 208 27.79 1.04 20.44
CA ALA A 208 27.27 -0.29 20.70
C ALA A 208 27.76 -1.32 19.66
N LEU A 209 27.76 -0.98 18.37
CA LEU A 209 28.27 -1.85 17.30
C LEU A 209 29.77 -2.12 17.38
N ASN A 210 30.55 -1.34 18.13
CA ASN A 210 31.96 -1.64 18.37
C ASN A 210 32.13 -2.79 19.37
N HIS A 211 31.17 -2.97 20.28
CA HIS A 211 31.22 -3.97 21.34
C HIS A 211 30.34 -5.20 21.08
N TYR A 212 29.26 -5.03 20.31
CA TYR A 212 28.26 -6.05 20.04
C TYR A 212 28.10 -6.28 18.54
N ASP A 213 27.89 -7.53 18.16
CA ASP A 213 27.39 -7.92 16.85
C ASP A 213 25.88 -8.16 16.94
N TYR A 214 25.12 -7.41 16.15
CA TYR A 214 23.68 -7.56 16.04
C TYR A 214 23.32 -8.35 14.78
N PRO A 215 22.46 -9.38 14.87
CA PRO A 215 22.09 -10.17 13.70
C PRO A 215 21.23 -9.34 12.74
N VAL A 216 21.45 -9.57 11.44
CA VAL A 216 20.72 -8.88 10.37
C VAL A 216 19.39 -9.58 10.13
N ILE A 217 18.28 -8.86 10.30
CA ILE A 217 16.93 -9.35 10.02
C ILE A 217 16.68 -9.34 8.52
N ARG A 218 16.89 -8.18 7.87
CA ARG A 218 16.65 -7.97 6.44
C ARG A 218 17.69 -7.04 5.85
N THR A 219 17.87 -7.11 4.53
CA THR A 219 18.77 -6.23 3.78
C THR A 219 18.05 -5.65 2.58
N TYR A 220 18.07 -4.33 2.49
CA TYR A 220 17.65 -3.55 1.34
C TYR A 220 18.89 -3.14 0.54
N VAL A 221 18.83 -3.30 -0.79
CA VAL A 221 19.92 -2.92 -1.70
C VAL A 221 19.35 -2.03 -2.80
N ASP A 222 19.76 -0.77 -2.81
CA ASP A 222 19.52 0.12 -3.93
C ASP A 222 20.63 -0.05 -4.96
N VAL A 223 20.34 -0.84 -5.99
CA VAL A 223 21.29 -1.14 -7.08
C VAL A 223 21.66 0.12 -7.87
N LYS A 224 20.82 1.17 -7.88
CA LYS A 224 21.08 2.40 -8.63
C LYS A 224 22.06 3.30 -7.91
N SER A 225 21.86 3.52 -6.61
CA SER A 225 22.75 4.39 -5.81
C SER A 225 23.92 3.64 -5.17
N GLY A 226 23.90 2.31 -5.19
CA GLY A 226 24.88 1.46 -4.51
C GLY A 226 24.76 1.51 -2.98
N VAL A 227 23.63 1.97 -2.43
CA VAL A 227 23.40 2.01 -0.98
C VAL A 227 22.84 0.68 -0.51
N ILE A 228 23.39 0.16 0.58
CA ILE A 228 22.91 -1.02 1.30
C ILE A 228 22.40 -0.57 2.66
N VAL A 229 21.20 -1.01 3.01
CA VAL A 229 20.61 -0.79 4.32
C VAL A 229 20.29 -2.14 4.96
N LYS A 230 20.82 -2.36 6.15
CA LYS A 230 20.55 -3.55 6.95
C LYS A 230 19.67 -3.17 8.13
N GLU A 231 18.63 -3.94 8.34
CA GLU A 231 17.82 -3.89 9.57
C GLU A 231 18.42 -4.89 10.55
N LEU A 232 18.80 -4.40 11.74
CA LEU A 232 19.45 -5.17 12.79
C LEU A 232 18.43 -5.48 13.90
N ASP A 233 18.58 -6.65 14.52
CA ASP A 233 17.81 -7.04 15.71
C ASP A 233 18.49 -6.46 16.95
N SER A 234 17.94 -5.38 17.51
CA SER A 234 18.49 -4.66 18.66
C SER A 234 18.57 -5.52 19.93
N ASP A 235 17.72 -6.54 20.05
CA ASP A 235 17.55 -7.29 21.29
C ASP A 235 18.49 -8.50 21.37
N LYS A 236 19.06 -8.90 20.22
CA LYS A 236 19.94 -10.07 20.10
C LYS A 236 21.40 -9.72 19.90
N GLY A 237 21.85 -8.58 20.43
CA GLY A 237 23.26 -8.20 20.42
C GLY A 237 24.13 -9.23 21.16
N VAL A 238 25.14 -9.77 20.47
CA VAL A 238 26.12 -10.69 21.06
C VAL A 238 27.43 -9.94 21.24
N LEU A 239 28.03 -10.02 22.42
CA LEU A 239 29.37 -9.45 22.67
C LEU A 239 30.36 -9.99 21.64
N LYS A 240 31.10 -9.09 20.99
CA LYS A 240 32.20 -9.49 20.12
C LYS A 240 33.24 -10.22 20.95
N THR A 241 33.49 -11.49 20.63
CA THR A 241 34.63 -12.22 21.18
C THR A 241 35.90 -11.51 20.73
N ILE A 242 36.57 -10.84 21.66
CA ILE A 242 37.91 -10.30 21.46
C ILE A 242 38.81 -11.52 21.19
N VAL A 243 39.21 -11.72 19.94
CA VAL A 243 40.35 -12.58 19.66
C VAL A 243 41.56 -11.78 20.13
N GLU A 244 42.09 -12.11 21.32
CA GLU A 244 43.41 -11.63 21.71
C GLU A 244 44.38 -12.06 20.61
N GLU A 245 44.87 -11.09 19.83
CA GLU A 245 46.06 -11.28 19.02
C GLU A 245 47.17 -11.67 19.99
N GLN A 246 47.50 -12.97 20.02
CA GLN A 246 48.73 -13.43 20.63
C GLN A 246 49.89 -12.72 19.91
N SER A 247 50.47 -11.74 20.60
CA SER A 247 51.77 -11.16 20.27
C SER A 247 52.72 -12.29 19.85
N PRO A 248 53.44 -12.17 18.71
CA PRO A 248 54.49 -13.13 18.41
C PRO A 248 55.49 -13.04 19.56
N SER A 249 55.68 -14.15 20.27
CA SER A 249 56.76 -14.30 21.22
C SER A 249 58.05 -14.17 20.43
N ASP A 250 58.74 -13.04 20.62
CA ASP A 250 60.17 -12.93 20.35
C ASP A 250 60.88 -14.01 21.20
N GLU A 251 61.18 -15.15 20.58
CA GLU A 251 62.19 -16.08 21.09
C GLU A 251 63.44 -15.98 20.21
N ILE A 252 64.51 -15.64 20.92
CA ILE A 252 65.90 -15.39 20.54
C ILE A 252 66.61 -16.69 20.13
#